data_AF-A3VEB2-F1
#
_entry.id   AF-A3VEB2-F1
#
_cell.length_a   1.000
_cell.length_b   1.000
_cell.length_c   1.000
_cell.angle_alpha   90.00
_cell.angle_beta   90.00
_cell.angle_gamma   90.00
#
_symmetry.space_group_name_H-M   'P 1'
#
loop_
_entity.id
_entity.type
_entity.pdbx_description
1 polymer ?
#
loop_
_entity_poly.entity_id
_entity_poly.type
_entity_poly.pdbx_seq_one_letter_code
_entity_poly.pdbx_strand_id
1 'polypeptide(L)'
;MLFEEEQEPEFEIFSALLFNSLKAITFMFFISFAMINKPADEGKVDPKAEMLITVSWPDNNPDDVDTYVMDPAGNIVWYTQREAGLMHLDRDDRGMFKDVVLFNDKEVTNPLNQEIISFRGLEDGEYVVNIVHYIANGTAPLPVSVKVEKLNPTVKVIFYQTLNLTGTGNEQTAVRFTLKGEEVVNVNNVPKSLVELTRGAGAKGGAATGGRRPGAIDAGTGQFIPGSETGQ
;
A
#
# COMPACT_ATOMS: atom_id res chain seq x y z
N MET A 1 -28.50 88.98 18.26
CA MET A 1 -28.28 87.52 18.22
C MET A 1 -27.02 87.30 17.42
N LEU A 2 -25.89 87.16 18.10
CA LEU A 2 -24.64 86.64 17.53
C LEU A 2 -24.59 85.20 18.02
N PHE A 3 -24.66 84.26 17.09
CA PHE A 3 -24.37 82.85 17.38
C PHE A 3 -22.86 82.76 17.51
N GLU A 4 -22.37 82.54 18.73
CA GLU A 4 -21.01 82.04 18.93
C GLU A 4 -21.02 80.60 18.42
N GLU A 5 -20.45 80.38 17.23
CA GLU A 5 -20.03 79.05 16.82
C GLU A 5 -18.93 78.64 17.80
N GLU A 6 -19.26 77.77 18.77
CA GLU A 6 -18.27 77.07 19.58
C GLU A 6 -17.42 76.22 18.60
N GLN A 7 -16.26 76.76 18.26
CA GLN A 7 -15.27 76.07 17.45
C GLN A 7 -14.75 74.91 18.30
N GLU A 8 -15.23 73.69 18.02
CA GLU A 8 -14.72 72.50 18.71
C GLU A 8 -13.20 72.46 18.54
N PRO A 9 -12.45 72.26 19.63
CA PRO A 9 -11.00 72.37 19.58
C PRO A 9 -10.49 71.38 18.55
N GLU A 10 -9.63 71.85 17.63
CA GLU A 10 -9.07 71.09 16.51
C GLU A 10 -8.53 69.70 16.92
N PHE A 11 -8.12 69.59 18.19
CA PHE A 11 -7.71 68.37 18.88
C PHE A 11 -8.83 67.33 19.06
N GLU A 12 -10.06 67.73 19.36
CA GLU A 12 -11.21 66.82 19.49
C GLU A 12 -11.59 66.22 18.15
N ILE A 13 -11.56 67.01 17.08
CA ILE A 13 -11.79 66.54 15.70
C ILE A 13 -10.70 65.54 15.29
N PHE A 14 -9.43 65.86 15.57
CA PHE A 14 -8.30 64.95 15.28
C PHE A 14 -8.40 63.65 16.08
N SER A 15 -8.73 63.73 17.37
CA SER A 15 -8.90 62.57 18.25
C SER A 15 -10.07 61.69 17.79
N ALA A 16 -11.20 62.29 17.42
CA ALA A 16 -12.36 61.59 16.89
C ALA A 16 -12.04 60.88 15.56
N LEU A 17 -11.31 61.55 14.66
CA LEU A 17 -10.88 60.97 13.37
C LEU A 17 -9.88 59.82 13.57
N LEU A 18 -8.90 59.99 14.45
CA LEU A 18 -7.91 58.95 14.76
C LEU A 18 -8.56 57.72 15.37
N PHE A 19 -9.47 57.91 16.33
CA PHE A 19 -10.13 56.81 17.01
C PHE A 19 -11.10 56.05 16.09
N ASN A 20 -11.84 56.77 15.23
CA ASN A 20 -12.71 56.13 14.24
C ASN A 20 -11.92 55.41 13.14
N SER A 21 -10.78 55.95 12.71
CA SER A 21 -9.89 55.30 11.74
C SER A 21 -9.28 54.02 12.32
N LEU A 22 -8.84 54.06 13.59
CA LEU A 22 -8.30 52.90 14.27
C LEU A 22 -9.36 51.79 14.38
N LYS A 23 -10.60 52.12 14.77
CA LYS A 23 -11.71 51.17 14.82
C LYS A 23 -11.97 50.52 13.45
N ALA A 24 -11.97 51.31 12.38
CA ALA A 24 -12.20 50.80 11.03
C ALA A 24 -11.09 49.81 10.61
N ILE A 25 -9.83 50.14 10.86
CA ILE A 25 -8.68 49.27 10.57
C ILE A 25 -8.75 47.99 11.41
N THR A 26 -9.00 48.11 12.72
CA THR A 26 -9.13 46.94 13.61
C THR A 26 -10.29 46.04 13.18
N PHE A 27 -11.42 46.62 12.77
CA PHE A 27 -12.57 45.85 12.29
C PHE A 27 -12.29 45.13 10.96
N MET A 28 -11.53 45.76 10.04
CA MET A 28 -11.04 45.09 8.83
C MET A 28 -10.16 43.88 9.14
N PHE A 29 -9.29 43.94 10.15
CA PHE A 29 -8.51 42.78 10.58
C PHE A 29 -9.39 41.66 11.13
N PHE A 30 -10.41 41.97 11.94
CA PHE A 30 -11.36 40.95 12.41
C PHE A 30 -12.10 40.27 11.26
N ILE A 31 -12.56 41.03 10.27
CA ILE A 31 -13.20 40.46 9.06
C ILE A 31 -12.19 39.61 8.29
N SER A 32 -10.96 40.08 8.10
CA SER A 32 -9.90 39.34 7.41
C SER A 32 -9.62 38.00 8.08
N PHE A 33 -9.48 37.96 9.42
CA PHE A 33 -9.29 36.72 10.17
C PHE A 33 -10.53 35.82 10.15
N ALA A 34 -11.75 36.39 10.14
CA ALA A 34 -12.98 35.62 9.98
C ALA A 34 -13.14 35.06 8.55
N MET A 35 -12.62 35.76 7.53
CA MET A 35 -12.62 35.33 6.12
C MET A 35 -11.44 34.43 5.76
N ILE A 36 -10.44 34.27 6.65
CA ILE A 36 -9.54 33.12 6.62
C ILE A 36 -10.39 31.89 6.96
N ASN A 37 -11.16 31.45 5.98
CA ASN A 37 -11.66 30.09 5.95
C ASN A 37 -10.42 29.20 5.84
N LYS A 38 -10.36 28.16 6.68
CA LYS A 38 -9.54 27.01 6.32
C LYS A 38 -10.00 26.61 4.92
N PRO A 39 -9.09 26.41 3.92
CA PRO A 39 -9.52 25.82 2.68
C PRO A 39 -10.32 24.58 3.04
N ALA A 40 -11.56 24.51 2.55
CA ALA A 40 -12.30 23.27 2.65
C ALA A 40 -11.40 22.24 1.97
N ASP A 41 -10.99 21.21 2.71
CA ASP A 41 -10.35 20.05 2.11
C ASP A 41 -11.39 19.47 1.15
N GLU A 42 -11.37 19.94 -0.10
CA GLU A 42 -12.23 19.50 -1.18
C GLU A 42 -11.95 18.03 -1.38
N GLY A 43 -12.78 17.17 -0.80
CA GLY A 43 -13.14 15.85 -1.31
C GLY A 43 -12.01 14.97 -1.87
N LYS A 44 -10.75 15.18 -1.49
CA LYS A 44 -9.70 14.20 -1.66
C LYS A 44 -10.06 13.15 -0.63
N VAL A 45 -10.76 12.12 -1.10
CA VAL A 45 -10.65 10.81 -0.47
C VAL A 45 -9.16 10.51 -0.57
N ASP A 46 -8.40 10.93 0.44
CA ASP A 46 -7.01 10.54 0.57
C ASP A 46 -7.09 9.03 0.75
N PRO A 47 -6.59 8.22 -0.19
CA PRO A 47 -6.58 6.78 -0.01
C PRO A 47 -5.69 6.49 1.20
N LYS A 48 -6.32 6.43 2.37
CA LYS A 48 -5.64 6.28 3.65
C LYS A 48 -5.11 4.85 3.73
N ALA A 49 -3.83 4.70 3.47
CA ALA A 49 -3.12 3.48 3.82
C ALA A 49 -2.73 3.58 5.31
N GLU A 50 -3.14 2.59 6.10
CA GLU A 50 -2.77 2.47 7.51
C GLU A 50 -1.40 1.80 7.67
N MET A 51 -1.07 0.89 6.75
CA MET A 51 0.18 0.15 6.72
C MET A 51 0.58 -0.15 5.28
N LEU A 52 1.88 -0.29 5.05
CA LEU A 52 2.49 -0.58 3.77
C LEU A 52 3.48 -1.72 3.93
N ILE A 53 3.43 -2.68 3.02
CA ILE A 53 4.46 -3.69 2.83
C ILE A 53 5.17 -3.36 1.52
N THR A 54 6.48 -3.23 1.58
CA THR A 54 7.34 -3.07 0.41
C THR A 54 8.28 -4.25 0.33
N VAL A 55 8.26 -4.94 -0.80
CA VAL A 55 9.15 -6.04 -1.13
C VAL A 55 9.98 -5.60 -2.33
N SER A 56 11.30 -5.70 -2.25
CA SER A 56 12.18 -5.28 -3.33
C SER A 56 13.38 -6.20 -3.46
N TRP A 57 13.82 -6.45 -4.69
CA TRP A 57 14.99 -7.27 -5.01
C TRP A 57 15.89 -6.53 -6.01
N PRO A 58 17.11 -7.02 -6.33
CA PRO A 58 18.05 -6.29 -7.16
C PRO A 58 17.44 -5.79 -8.47
N ASP A 59 17.68 -4.53 -8.76
CA ASP A 59 17.22 -3.86 -9.98
C ASP A 59 17.68 -4.61 -11.24
N ASN A 60 16.84 -4.62 -12.28
CA ASN A 60 17.08 -5.31 -13.55
C ASN A 60 17.32 -6.83 -13.43
N ASN A 61 16.94 -7.44 -12.31
CA ASN A 61 17.01 -8.89 -12.15
C ASN A 61 15.84 -9.56 -12.91
N PRO A 62 16.08 -10.61 -13.70
CA PRO A 62 15.03 -11.31 -14.45
C PRO A 62 14.12 -12.22 -13.60
N ASP A 63 14.47 -12.45 -12.33
CA ASP A 63 13.71 -13.30 -11.41
C ASP A 63 12.38 -12.65 -11.01
N ASP A 64 11.35 -13.50 -10.91
CA ASP A 64 9.97 -13.12 -10.57
C ASP A 64 9.71 -13.47 -9.10
N VAL A 65 9.34 -12.48 -8.30
CA VAL A 65 9.16 -12.59 -6.86
C VAL A 65 7.74 -12.16 -6.51
N ASP A 66 6.96 -13.11 -6.00
CA ASP A 66 5.58 -12.87 -5.57
C ASP A 66 5.49 -12.68 -4.06
N THR A 67 4.65 -11.76 -3.64
CA THR A 67 4.29 -11.50 -2.25
C THR A 67 2.89 -12.02 -1.96
N TYR A 68 2.77 -12.81 -0.90
CA TYR A 68 1.51 -13.30 -0.37
C TYR A 68 1.28 -12.70 0.99
N VAL A 69 0.12 -12.10 1.21
CA VAL A 69 -0.25 -11.52 2.51
C VAL A 69 -1.60 -12.05 2.93
N MET A 70 -1.66 -12.63 4.13
CA MET A 70 -2.89 -13.09 4.75
C MET A 70 -3.30 -12.15 5.89
N ASP A 71 -4.58 -11.80 5.94
CA ASP A 71 -5.19 -11.04 7.05
C ASP A 71 -5.70 -11.95 8.18
N PRO A 72 -6.12 -11.39 9.33
CA PRO A 72 -6.67 -12.17 10.44
C PRO A 72 -7.96 -12.93 10.10
N ALA A 73 -8.75 -12.46 9.13
CA ALA A 73 -9.94 -13.12 8.64
C ALA A 73 -9.62 -14.31 7.70
N GLY A 74 -8.36 -14.48 7.30
CA GLY A 74 -7.89 -15.54 6.41
C GLY A 74 -8.00 -15.21 4.93
N ASN A 75 -8.29 -13.96 4.56
CA ASN A 75 -8.21 -13.51 3.18
C ASN A 75 -6.74 -13.38 2.76
N ILE A 76 -6.42 -13.74 1.53
CA ILE A 76 -5.05 -13.71 1.01
C ILE A 76 -4.98 -12.82 -0.22
N VAL A 77 -4.10 -11.81 -0.19
CA VAL A 77 -3.70 -11.02 -1.35
C VAL A 77 -2.46 -11.63 -2.00
N TRP A 78 -2.49 -11.74 -3.33
CA TRP A 78 -1.42 -12.25 -4.19
C TRP A 78 -1.71 -11.87 -5.66
N TYR A 79 -0.81 -12.13 -6.61
CA TYR A 79 -0.93 -11.65 -8.00
C TYR A 79 -2.28 -11.95 -8.66
N THR A 80 -2.89 -13.12 -8.39
CA THR A 80 -4.21 -13.48 -8.96
C THR A 80 -5.36 -12.75 -8.26
N GLN A 81 -5.25 -12.54 -6.95
CA GLN A 81 -6.24 -11.87 -6.12
C GLN A 81 -5.61 -10.61 -5.51
N ARG A 82 -5.58 -9.54 -6.31
CA ARG A 82 -4.96 -8.26 -5.96
C ARG A 82 -5.70 -7.49 -4.87
N GLU A 83 -6.95 -7.86 -4.59
CA GLU A 83 -7.77 -7.28 -3.53
C GLU A 83 -8.37 -8.39 -2.67
N ALA A 84 -8.16 -8.32 -1.36
CA ALA A 84 -8.77 -9.22 -0.40
C ALA A 84 -8.89 -8.55 0.98
N GLY A 85 -10.06 -8.62 1.59
CA GLY A 85 -10.33 -7.93 2.85
C GLY A 85 -10.10 -6.41 2.72
N LEU A 86 -9.24 -5.88 3.59
CA LEU A 86 -8.83 -4.46 3.59
C LEU A 86 -7.43 -4.25 2.98
N MET A 87 -6.92 -5.22 2.22
CA MET A 87 -5.58 -5.20 1.63
C MET A 87 -5.64 -5.08 0.10
N HIS A 88 -4.64 -4.41 -0.47
CA HIS A 88 -4.53 -4.18 -1.92
C HIS A 88 -3.09 -4.34 -2.40
N LEU A 89 -2.87 -5.10 -3.48
CA LEU A 89 -1.60 -5.18 -4.20
C LEU A 89 -1.49 -4.02 -5.20
N ASP A 90 -0.95 -2.90 -4.74
CA ASP A 90 -0.82 -1.66 -5.50
C ASP A 90 0.14 -1.81 -6.68
N ARG A 91 1.27 -2.49 -6.43
CA ARG A 91 2.27 -2.77 -7.45
C ARG A 91 2.62 -4.26 -7.46
N ASP A 92 2.45 -4.85 -8.63
CA ASP A 92 2.82 -6.20 -9.02
C ASP A 92 3.87 -6.05 -10.11
N ASP A 93 5.06 -6.61 -9.90
CA ASP A 93 6.20 -6.47 -10.79
C ASP A 93 6.73 -7.85 -11.14
N ARG A 94 6.71 -8.16 -12.43
CA ARG A 94 7.09 -9.47 -12.98
C ARG A 94 8.55 -9.51 -13.42
N GLY A 95 9.37 -8.60 -12.92
CA GLY A 95 10.75 -8.38 -13.33
C GLY A 95 10.84 -7.71 -14.72
N MET A 96 11.80 -8.16 -15.55
CA MET A 96 12.11 -7.54 -16.86
C MET A 96 10.98 -7.57 -17.92
N PHE A 97 9.81 -8.14 -17.61
CA PHE A 97 8.71 -8.30 -18.55
C PHE A 97 7.76 -7.08 -18.53
N LYS A 98 8.00 -6.15 -19.48
CA LYS A 98 7.17 -4.95 -19.83
C LYS A 98 7.40 -3.66 -19.05
N ASP A 99 8.66 -3.31 -18.80
CA ASP A 99 9.00 -2.06 -18.14
C ASP A 99 9.33 -0.90 -19.10
N VAL A 100 8.76 -0.84 -20.29
CA VAL A 100 8.99 0.28 -21.23
C VAL A 100 7.96 1.38 -20.99
N VAL A 101 8.42 2.51 -20.43
CA VAL A 101 7.63 3.73 -20.32
C VAL A 101 8.07 4.70 -21.43
N LEU A 102 7.11 5.23 -22.18
CA LEU A 102 7.34 6.30 -23.14
C LEU A 102 7.44 7.64 -22.41
N PHE A 103 8.65 8.18 -22.31
CA PHE A 103 8.88 9.54 -21.79
C PHE A 103 9.55 10.38 -22.89
N ASN A 104 8.83 11.35 -23.45
CA ASN A 104 9.30 12.23 -24.53
C ASN A 104 9.87 11.47 -25.75
N ASP A 105 9.10 10.52 -26.28
CA ASP A 105 9.46 9.67 -27.44
C ASP A 105 10.75 8.84 -27.26
N LYS A 106 11.22 8.68 -26.01
CA LYS A 106 12.28 7.75 -25.64
C LYS A 106 11.71 6.63 -24.78
N GLU A 107 12.03 5.41 -25.15
CA GLU A 107 11.78 4.23 -24.34
C GLU A 107 12.70 4.29 -23.11
N VAL A 108 12.10 4.41 -21.93
CA VAL A 108 12.81 4.31 -20.65
C VAL A 108 12.39 3.00 -20.00
N THR A 109 13.35 2.11 -19.82
CA THR A 109 13.15 0.88 -19.05
C THR A 109 13.11 1.21 -17.56
N ASN A 110 12.03 0.87 -16.87
CA ASN A 110 11.99 0.92 -15.40
C ASN A 110 12.92 -0.19 -14.85
N PRO A 111 13.93 0.16 -14.04
CA PRO A 111 14.84 -0.83 -13.48
C PRO A 111 14.34 -1.40 -12.14
N LEU A 112 13.31 -0.80 -11.54
CA LEU A 112 12.88 -1.04 -10.17
C LEU A 112 12.05 -2.31 -10.06
N ASN A 113 12.61 -3.31 -9.39
CA ASN A 113 11.97 -4.58 -9.06
C ASN A 113 11.37 -4.51 -7.66
N GLN A 114 10.06 -4.27 -7.57
CA GLN A 114 9.37 -4.12 -6.30
C GLN A 114 7.88 -4.47 -6.35
N GLU A 115 7.38 -5.07 -5.28
CA GLU A 115 5.97 -5.22 -4.99
C GLU A 115 5.55 -4.40 -3.79
N ILE A 116 4.36 -3.81 -3.87
CA ILE A 116 3.81 -2.94 -2.82
C ILE A 116 2.39 -3.38 -2.49
N ILE A 117 2.15 -3.64 -1.20
CA ILE A 117 0.83 -3.96 -0.67
C ILE A 117 0.45 -2.91 0.36
N SER A 118 -0.71 -2.28 0.19
CA SER A 118 -1.29 -1.36 1.16
C SER A 118 -2.45 -1.97 1.92
N PHE A 119 -2.60 -1.51 3.17
CA PHE A 119 -3.69 -1.85 4.06
C PHE A 119 -4.56 -0.61 4.20
N ARG A 120 -5.79 -0.66 3.69
CA ARG A 120 -6.77 0.45 3.78
C ARG A 120 -7.47 0.50 5.14
N GLY A 121 -7.31 -0.55 5.94
CA GLY A 121 -7.76 -0.63 7.32
C GLY A 121 -7.03 -1.75 8.05
N LEU A 122 -7.09 -1.71 9.38
CA LEU A 122 -6.46 -2.69 10.26
C LEU A 122 -7.52 -3.48 11.00
N GLU A 123 -7.28 -4.78 11.14
CA GLU A 123 -8.10 -5.72 11.89
C GLU A 123 -7.26 -6.32 13.01
N ASP A 124 -7.89 -6.60 14.14
CA ASP A 124 -7.23 -7.27 15.26
C ASP A 124 -6.93 -8.73 14.88
N GLY A 125 -5.68 -9.15 15.14
CA GLY A 125 -5.25 -10.53 14.92
C GLY A 125 -3.94 -10.64 14.14
N GLU A 126 -3.68 -11.83 13.63
CA GLU A 126 -2.40 -12.17 12.99
C GLU A 126 -2.42 -11.93 11.49
N TYR A 127 -1.45 -11.14 11.04
CA TYR A 127 -1.09 -11.00 9.63
C TYR A 127 0.14 -11.84 9.32
N VAL A 128 0.19 -12.39 8.11
CA VAL A 128 1.29 -13.24 7.66
C VAL A 128 1.76 -12.76 6.30
N VAL A 129 3.06 -12.50 6.17
CA VAL A 129 3.71 -12.05 4.93
C VAL A 129 4.68 -13.13 4.48
N ASN A 130 4.43 -13.68 3.30
CA ASN A 130 5.30 -14.65 2.66
C ASN A 130 5.83 -14.10 1.35
N ILE A 131 7.09 -14.43 1.07
CA ILE A 131 7.75 -14.13 -0.19
C ILE A 131 7.99 -15.45 -0.91
N VAL A 132 7.67 -15.49 -2.19
CA VAL A 132 7.81 -16.67 -3.03
C VAL A 132 8.70 -16.33 -4.22
N HIS A 133 9.74 -17.13 -4.42
CA HIS A 133 10.53 -17.06 -5.63
C HIS A 133 9.76 -17.75 -6.76
N TYR A 134 8.92 -17.01 -7.47
CA TYR A 134 7.99 -17.57 -8.45
C TYR A 134 8.72 -18.13 -9.68
N ILE A 135 9.64 -17.37 -10.25
CA ILE A 135 10.53 -17.81 -11.34
C ILE A 135 11.97 -17.45 -10.98
N ALA A 136 12.85 -18.46 -11.01
CA ALA A 136 14.28 -18.30 -10.79
C ALA A 136 15.00 -18.59 -12.10
N ASN A 137 15.76 -17.63 -12.61
CA ASN A 137 16.56 -17.79 -13.83
C ASN A 137 17.98 -18.29 -13.53
N GLY A 138 18.36 -18.33 -12.25
CA GLY A 138 19.68 -18.75 -11.80
C GLY A 138 19.64 -19.66 -10.57
N THR A 139 20.84 -20.10 -10.15
CA THR A 139 21.05 -20.93 -8.96
C THR A 139 21.58 -20.15 -7.77
N ALA A 140 21.94 -18.88 -7.97
CA ALA A 140 22.40 -18.01 -6.91
C ALA A 140 21.22 -17.63 -5.98
N PRO A 141 21.44 -17.53 -4.66
CA PRO A 141 20.43 -16.98 -3.77
C PRO A 141 20.08 -15.55 -4.15
N LEU A 142 18.78 -15.25 -4.24
CA LEU A 142 18.28 -13.91 -4.53
C LEU A 142 18.01 -13.16 -3.21
N PRO A 143 18.71 -12.04 -2.93
CA PRO A 143 18.43 -11.24 -1.76
C PRO A 143 17.16 -10.41 -1.98
N VAL A 144 16.13 -10.61 -1.16
CA VAL A 144 14.85 -9.89 -1.22
C VAL A 144 14.65 -9.14 0.09
N SER A 145 14.49 -7.83 0.01
CA SER A 145 14.24 -6.96 1.17
C SER A 145 12.75 -6.81 1.40
N VAL A 146 12.32 -7.06 2.63
CA VAL A 146 10.93 -6.92 3.07
C VAL A 146 10.86 -5.87 4.14
N LYS A 147 10.03 -4.85 3.91
CA LYS A 147 9.78 -3.74 4.82
C LYS A 147 8.30 -3.64 5.12
N VAL A 148 7.96 -3.55 6.42
CA VAL A 148 6.59 -3.31 6.88
C VAL A 148 6.57 -2.00 7.66
N GLU A 149 5.76 -1.05 7.20
CA GLU A 149 5.66 0.30 7.73
C GLU A 149 4.21 0.62 8.11
N LYS A 150 3.98 0.98 9.37
CA LYS A 150 2.73 1.63 9.76
C LYS A 150 2.81 3.10 9.37
N LEU A 151 1.77 3.68 8.79
CA LEU A 151 1.78 5.05 8.25
C LEU A 151 1.09 6.06 9.17
N ASN A 152 0.05 5.64 9.91
CA ASN A 152 -0.71 6.51 10.81
C ASN A 152 -0.58 6.09 12.29
N PRO A 153 -0.60 7.04 13.25
CA PRO A 153 -0.58 8.49 13.05
C PRO A 153 0.80 9.03 12.60
N THR A 154 1.85 8.23 12.72
CA THR A 154 3.20 8.56 12.23
C THR A 154 3.83 7.34 11.56
N VAL A 155 4.74 7.58 10.62
CA VAL A 155 5.46 6.51 9.93
C VAL A 155 6.38 5.78 10.92
N LYS A 156 6.15 4.47 11.08
CA LYS A 156 6.94 3.58 11.94
C LYS A 156 7.26 2.29 11.21
N VAL A 157 8.54 1.97 11.09
CA VAL A 157 9.00 0.67 10.60
C VAL A 157 8.72 -0.38 11.68
N ILE A 158 7.88 -1.34 11.36
CA ILE A 158 7.53 -2.48 12.24
C ILE A 158 8.50 -3.64 12.00
N PHE A 159 8.90 -3.84 10.75
CA PHE A 159 9.78 -4.93 10.36
C PHE A 159 10.62 -4.52 9.15
N TYR A 160 11.90 -4.92 9.15
CA TYR A 160 12.80 -4.76 8.02
C TYR A 160 13.82 -5.88 8.03
N GLN A 161 13.79 -6.75 7.01
CA GLN A 161 14.75 -7.84 6.89
C GLN A 161 14.97 -8.21 5.42
N THR A 162 16.19 -8.65 5.11
CA THR A 162 16.51 -9.27 3.82
C THR A 162 16.46 -10.80 3.96
N LEU A 163 15.68 -11.43 3.10
CA LEU A 163 15.60 -12.88 2.93
C LEU A 163 16.45 -13.30 1.73
N ASN A 164 17.00 -14.51 1.76
CA ASN A 164 17.71 -15.07 0.61
C ASN A 164 16.88 -16.21 0.04
N LEU A 165 16.23 -15.97 -1.11
CA LEU A 165 15.41 -16.96 -1.78
C LEU A 165 16.27 -17.93 -2.60
N THR A 166 15.98 -19.22 -2.52
CA THR A 166 16.83 -20.28 -3.08
C THR A 166 16.11 -21.10 -4.15
N GLY A 167 15.93 -20.50 -5.32
CA GLY A 167 15.34 -21.14 -6.50
C GLY A 167 13.80 -21.16 -6.54
N THR A 168 13.25 -21.59 -7.67
CA THR A 168 11.81 -21.57 -7.97
C THR A 168 10.95 -22.32 -6.96
N GLY A 169 9.85 -21.71 -6.56
CA GLY A 169 8.90 -22.23 -5.59
C GLY A 169 9.38 -22.12 -4.14
N ASN A 170 10.55 -21.52 -3.89
CA ASN A 170 10.98 -21.27 -2.52
C ASN A 170 10.11 -20.20 -1.86
N GLU A 171 9.23 -20.65 -0.99
CA GLU A 171 8.40 -19.82 -0.12
C GLU A 171 9.09 -19.62 1.23
N GLN A 172 9.19 -18.37 1.68
CA GLN A 172 9.67 -18.02 3.00
C GLN A 172 8.69 -17.07 3.68
N THR A 173 8.34 -17.37 4.93
CA THR A 173 7.61 -16.44 5.79
C THR A 173 8.55 -15.35 6.27
N ALA A 174 8.36 -14.14 5.76
CA ALA A 174 9.15 -12.98 6.14
C ALA A 174 8.83 -12.55 7.57
N VAL A 175 7.55 -12.32 7.82
CA VAL A 175 7.07 -11.83 9.11
C VAL A 175 5.64 -12.26 9.34
N ARG A 176 5.37 -12.58 10.61
CA ARG A 176 4.05 -12.72 11.19
C ARG A 176 3.94 -11.69 12.29
N PHE A 177 2.97 -10.82 12.18
CA PHE A 177 2.76 -9.80 13.19
C PHE A 177 1.31 -9.80 13.64
N THR A 178 1.10 -9.59 14.93
CA THR A 178 -0.23 -9.54 15.52
C THR A 178 -0.56 -8.10 15.87
N LEU A 179 -1.70 -7.61 15.38
CA LEU A 179 -2.25 -6.32 15.74
C LEU A 179 -3.31 -6.47 16.84
N LYS A 180 -3.32 -5.50 17.74
CA LYS A 180 -4.41 -5.26 18.69
C LYS A 180 -4.76 -3.77 18.65
N GLY A 181 -5.83 -3.44 17.95
CA GLY A 181 -6.12 -2.11 17.46
C GLY A 181 -4.97 -1.61 16.59
N GLU A 182 -4.32 -0.56 17.06
CA GLU A 182 -3.23 0.12 16.37
C GLU A 182 -1.82 -0.34 16.77
N GLU A 183 -1.72 -1.23 17.76
CA GLU A 183 -0.44 -1.67 18.32
C GLU A 183 -0.04 -3.04 17.79
N VAL A 184 1.23 -3.17 17.45
CA VAL A 184 1.85 -4.46 17.11
C VAL A 184 2.28 -5.13 18.42
N VAL A 185 1.59 -6.21 18.80
CA VAL A 185 1.78 -6.91 20.08
C VAL A 185 2.71 -8.12 19.98
N ASN A 186 2.89 -8.66 18.77
CA ASN A 186 3.77 -9.80 18.52
C ASN A 186 4.38 -9.66 17.13
N VAL A 187 5.66 -10.01 17.00
CA VAL A 187 6.36 -10.15 15.72
C VAL A 187 7.20 -11.42 15.80
N ASN A 188 7.01 -12.33 14.84
CA ASN A 188 7.79 -13.55 14.70
C ASN A 188 7.90 -13.93 13.21
N ASN A 189 8.61 -15.01 12.91
CA ASN A 189 8.81 -15.50 11.54
C ASN A 189 8.57 -17.02 11.46
N VAL A 190 7.69 -17.56 12.30
CA VAL A 190 7.40 -18.99 12.32
C VAL A 190 6.79 -19.40 10.98
N PRO A 191 7.41 -20.35 10.23
CA PRO A 191 6.96 -20.71 8.89
C PRO A 191 5.49 -21.10 8.81
N LYS A 192 4.79 -20.57 7.80
CA LYS A 192 3.40 -20.92 7.47
C LYS A 192 3.20 -20.75 5.97
N SER A 193 2.89 -21.81 5.23
CA SER A 193 2.67 -21.71 3.78
C SER A 193 1.33 -21.03 3.47
N LEU A 194 1.36 -19.96 2.68
CA LEU A 194 0.20 -19.31 2.10
C LEU A 194 -0.08 -19.85 0.68
N VAL A 195 0.96 -20.29 -0.04
CA VAL A 195 0.83 -20.92 -1.36
C VAL A 195 -0.01 -22.20 -1.29
N GLU A 196 0.16 -23.01 -0.25
CA GLU A 196 -0.69 -24.21 -0.07
C GLU A 196 -2.16 -23.85 0.19
N LEU A 197 -2.42 -22.78 0.94
CA LEU A 197 -3.76 -22.33 1.27
C LEU A 197 -4.50 -21.80 0.03
N THR A 198 -3.83 -21.06 -0.83
CA THR A 198 -4.43 -20.55 -2.09
C THR A 198 -4.71 -21.69 -3.08
N ARG A 199 -3.86 -22.72 -3.16
CA ARG A 199 -4.13 -23.94 -3.94
C ARG A 199 -5.36 -24.70 -3.44
N GLY A 200 -5.56 -24.76 -2.12
CA GLY A 200 -6.72 -25.43 -1.51
C GLY A 200 -8.04 -24.66 -1.65
N ALA A 201 -7.99 -23.32 -1.64
CA ALA A 201 -9.17 -22.46 -1.80
C ALA A 201 -9.79 -22.55 -3.20
N GLY A 202 -8.96 -22.73 -4.25
CA GLY A 202 -9.42 -22.98 -5.62
C GLY A 202 -10.25 -24.26 -5.78
N ALA A 203 -10.09 -25.24 -4.89
CA ALA A 203 -10.87 -26.48 -4.90
C ALA A 203 -12.23 -26.37 -4.20
N LYS A 204 -12.48 -25.33 -3.38
CA LYS A 204 -13.73 -25.17 -2.62
C LYS A 204 -14.73 -24.19 -3.24
N GLY A 205 -14.36 -23.46 -4.28
CA GLY A 205 -15.27 -22.59 -5.06
C GLY A 205 -16.07 -23.32 -6.16
N GLY A 206 -15.79 -24.60 -6.42
CA GLY A 206 -16.47 -25.41 -7.44
C GLY A 206 -17.25 -26.56 -6.82
N ALA A 207 -18.43 -26.28 -6.27
CA ALA A 207 -19.33 -27.35 -5.88
C ALA A 207 -19.90 -28.05 -7.13
N ALA A 208 -19.64 -29.35 -7.20
CA ALA A 208 -20.41 -30.36 -7.92
C ALA A 208 -20.44 -30.29 -9.47
N THR A 209 -19.45 -30.91 -10.11
CA THR A 209 -19.69 -31.89 -11.19
C THR A 209 -18.58 -32.95 -11.18
N GLY A 210 -18.90 -34.15 -11.63
CA GLY A 210 -18.21 -35.41 -11.35
C GLY A 210 -16.73 -35.53 -11.76
N GLY A 211 -16.11 -36.57 -11.22
CA GLY A 211 -14.66 -36.69 -11.08
C GLY A 211 -13.83 -36.73 -12.36
N ARG A 212 -12.64 -36.12 -12.25
CA ARG A 212 -11.39 -36.60 -12.84
C ARG A 212 -10.26 -36.08 -11.95
N ARG A 213 -9.31 -36.95 -11.58
CA ARG A 213 -8.07 -36.53 -10.89
C ARG A 213 -7.34 -35.53 -11.80
N PRO A 214 -6.81 -34.39 -11.30
CA PRO A 214 -6.05 -33.47 -12.14
C PRO A 214 -4.79 -34.19 -12.65
N GLY A 215 -4.63 -34.24 -13.97
CA GLY A 215 -3.39 -34.67 -14.62
C GLY A 215 -2.28 -33.64 -14.37
N ALA A 216 -1.04 -34.08 -14.47
CA ALA A 216 0.13 -33.22 -14.33
C ALA A 216 0.14 -32.15 -15.44
N ILE A 217 0.54 -30.94 -15.06
CA ILE A 217 0.76 -29.82 -15.98
C ILE A 217 2.22 -29.82 -16.46
N ASP A 218 2.42 -29.59 -17.76
CA ASP A 218 3.75 -29.50 -18.36
C ASP A 218 4.42 -28.17 -17.95
N ALA A 219 5.58 -28.29 -17.30
CA ALA A 219 6.33 -27.14 -16.77
C ALA A 219 6.98 -26.24 -17.84
N GLY A 220 6.96 -26.63 -19.12
CA GLY A 220 7.48 -25.81 -20.22
C GLY A 220 6.42 -25.00 -20.97
N THR A 221 5.15 -25.36 -20.90
CA THR A 221 4.10 -24.76 -21.76
C THR A 221 2.82 -24.36 -21.03
N GLY A 222 2.63 -24.78 -19.77
CA GLY A 222 1.41 -24.48 -19.01
C GLY A 222 0.15 -25.17 -19.55
N GLN A 223 0.28 -26.11 -20.50
CA GLN A 223 -0.85 -26.91 -20.98
C GLN A 223 -1.03 -28.20 -20.17
N PHE A 224 -2.29 -28.62 -20.07
CA PHE A 224 -2.70 -29.83 -19.37
C PHE A 224 -2.31 -31.07 -20.16
N ILE A 225 -1.53 -31.98 -19.58
CA ILE A 225 -1.20 -33.27 -20.20
C ILE A 225 -2.35 -34.24 -19.91
N PRO A 226 -3.10 -34.72 -20.92
CA PRO A 226 -4.08 -35.77 -20.70
C PRO A 226 -3.33 -37.06 -20.33
N GLY A 227 -3.59 -37.60 -19.13
CA GLY A 227 -2.99 -38.84 -18.67
C GLY A 227 -3.28 -39.99 -19.64
N SER A 228 -2.24 -40.68 -20.08
CA SER A 228 -2.33 -41.87 -20.92
C SER A 228 -3.01 -43.00 -20.16
N GLU A 229 -4.16 -43.45 -20.67
CA GLU A 229 -4.77 -44.71 -20.25
C GLU A 229 -3.93 -45.85 -20.81
N THR A 230 -3.16 -46.51 -19.93
CA THR A 230 -2.56 -47.81 -20.22
C THR A 230 -3.69 -48.84 -20.22
N GLY A 231 -4.05 -49.30 -21.41
CA GLY A 231 -4.96 -50.42 -21.62
C GLY A 231 -4.23 -51.76 -21.57
N GLN A 232 -4.91 -52.72 -20.91
CA GLN A 232 -4.69 -54.17 -20.82
C GLN A 232 -3.46 -54.69 -20.05
#